data_AF-A0A7I4YGY7-F1
#
_entry.id   AF-A0A7I4YGY7-F1
#
_cell.length_a   1.000
_cell.length_b   1.000
_cell.length_c   1.000
_cell.angle_alpha   90.00
_cell.angle_beta   90.00
_cell.angle_gamma   90.00
#
_symmetry.space_group_name_H-M   'P 1'
#
loop_
_entity.id
_entity.type
_entity.pdbx_description
1 polymer ?
#
loop_
_entity_poly.entity_id
_entity_poly.type
_entity_poly.pdbx_seq_one_letter_code
_entity_poly.pdbx_strand_id
1 'polypeptide(L)'
;MTSKCESQRHKIEGLLKKYPLDVFPNWTINDGERYYVSAPIDSLGEWAFHLRSHLTALILSGNPAITFLQSVQSPFATKTALLFSVLGLEVSFFTLIASLIWLFDARLGRLLSVLLSLGFFVAGSFKVALCLPRPPSPPALCLDEENKDWAWPSNHALLGTTFPWFIWIYSSSHYDMSIWSSCIMLALVLAWNCGVSWSRVFLGVHSPCDVLGGWTIGVLLLFIFGGFSDKLYDAYEASSRDDPSFFVYFYTFVLLLLWIHPRAWPETQSYSEVGEVTLVCVLSGTGAIWSGRVFHVGGEMPSISLAEESPNAPVYLYFMRFFLGVMMVLSCRMVLKFIAKPMVQGLYGAFELKYYSYSEMCRDLGDLQPTKRYTNRMRFKPILGAKEVTADAIPYDVDLPVKFIVYSMVGFFVSEACPMIFAQLNI
;
A
#
# COMPACT_ATOMS: atom_id res chain seq x y z
N MET A 1 26.05 -33.35 -11.56
CA MET A 1 24.81 -32.77 -12.11
C MET A 1 23.54 -33.47 -11.59
N THR A 2 23.59 -34.77 -11.32
CA THR A 2 22.45 -35.58 -10.82
C THR A 2 21.97 -35.19 -9.41
N SER A 3 22.85 -34.95 -8.43
CA SER A 3 22.42 -34.65 -7.04
C SER A 3 21.73 -33.29 -6.86
N LYS A 4 22.10 -32.27 -7.65
CA LYS A 4 21.41 -30.95 -7.67
C LYS A 4 19.99 -31.06 -8.23
N CYS A 5 19.82 -31.91 -9.24
CA CYS A 5 18.53 -32.16 -9.89
C CYS A 5 17.59 -32.96 -8.96
N GLU A 6 18.10 -33.97 -8.25
CA GLU A 6 17.34 -34.73 -7.25
C GLU A 6 16.97 -33.89 -6.03
N SER A 7 17.88 -33.04 -5.54
CA SER A 7 17.61 -32.10 -4.44
C SER A 7 16.51 -31.09 -4.81
N GLN A 8 16.53 -30.55 -6.03
CA GLN A 8 15.45 -29.68 -6.52
C GLN A 8 14.12 -30.43 -6.64
N ARG A 9 14.14 -31.67 -7.12
CA ARG A 9 12.93 -32.49 -7.26
C ARG A 9 12.28 -32.80 -5.91
N HIS A 10 13.06 -33.20 -4.90
CA HIS A 10 12.55 -33.40 -3.55
C HIS A 10 12.02 -32.12 -2.90
N LYS A 11 12.67 -30.98 -3.15
CA LYS A 11 12.17 -29.66 -2.69
C LYS A 11 10.82 -29.35 -3.33
N ILE A 12 10.67 -29.58 -4.63
CA ILE A 12 9.41 -29.37 -5.37
C ILE A 12 8.31 -30.31 -4.85
N GLU A 13 8.59 -31.60 -4.66
CA GLU A 13 7.62 -32.56 -4.11
C GLU A 13 7.17 -32.19 -2.68
N GLY A 14 8.08 -31.73 -1.84
CA GLY A 14 7.76 -31.22 -0.50
C GLY A 14 6.88 -29.96 -0.55
N LEU A 15 7.17 -29.03 -1.47
CA LEU A 15 6.36 -27.83 -1.68
C LEU A 15 4.97 -28.17 -2.22
N LEU A 16 4.86 -29.09 -3.17
CA LEU A 16 3.56 -29.52 -3.74
C LEU A 16 2.67 -30.25 -2.72
N LYS A 17 3.27 -30.91 -1.71
CA LYS A 17 2.51 -31.45 -0.58
C LYS A 17 1.97 -30.36 0.35
N LYS A 18 2.72 -29.27 0.52
CA LYS A 18 2.36 -28.15 1.41
C LYS A 18 1.41 -27.14 0.71
N TYR A 19 1.58 -26.95 -0.59
CA TYR A 19 0.88 -25.99 -1.45
C TYR A 19 0.45 -26.70 -2.75
N PRO A 20 -0.66 -27.45 -2.71
CA PRO A 20 -1.05 -28.27 -3.84
C PRO A 20 -1.63 -27.40 -4.98
N LEU A 21 -1.31 -27.75 -6.23
CA LEU A 21 -1.62 -26.94 -7.43
C LEU A 21 -3.12 -26.88 -7.75
N ASP A 22 -3.91 -27.79 -7.19
CA ASP A 22 -5.38 -27.74 -7.26
C ASP A 22 -5.94 -26.57 -6.45
N VAL A 23 -5.27 -26.17 -5.38
CA VAL A 23 -5.56 -24.94 -4.66
C VAL A 23 -4.85 -23.76 -5.33
N PHE A 24 -3.56 -23.87 -5.70
CA PHE A 24 -2.78 -22.76 -6.27
C PHE A 24 -2.48 -22.91 -7.78
N PRO A 25 -3.48 -22.81 -8.68
CA PRO A 25 -3.34 -23.21 -10.09
C PRO A 25 -2.45 -22.29 -10.93
N ASN A 26 -2.32 -21.00 -10.59
CA ASN A 26 -1.46 -20.07 -11.36
C ASN A 26 0.01 -20.11 -10.90
N TRP A 27 0.35 -21.01 -9.98
CA TRP A 27 1.69 -21.16 -9.41
C TRP A 27 2.40 -22.33 -10.09
N THR A 28 2.23 -22.44 -11.41
CA THR A 28 2.76 -23.52 -12.23
C THR A 28 4.28 -23.49 -12.22
N ILE A 29 4.88 -24.57 -11.71
CA ILE A 29 6.34 -24.82 -11.69
C ILE A 29 6.87 -25.12 -13.12
N ASN A 30 5.96 -25.42 -14.06
CA ASN A 30 6.29 -25.74 -15.45
C ASN A 30 6.29 -24.48 -16.32
N ASP A 31 7.47 -24.05 -16.75
CA ASP A 31 7.74 -22.84 -17.53
C ASP A 31 7.19 -22.86 -19.00
N GLY A 32 6.24 -23.74 -19.30
CA GLY A 32 5.65 -23.91 -20.64
C GLY A 32 4.11 -23.86 -20.69
N GLU A 33 3.43 -23.97 -19.55
CA GLU A 33 1.97 -24.11 -19.53
C GLU A 33 1.27 -22.74 -19.59
N ARG A 34 0.14 -22.69 -20.30
CA ARG A 34 -0.73 -21.50 -20.35
C ARG A 34 -1.59 -21.46 -19.10
N TYR A 35 -1.78 -20.27 -18.53
CA TYR A 35 -2.62 -20.09 -17.34
C TYR A 35 -3.61 -18.94 -17.54
N TYR A 36 -4.73 -19.04 -16.82
CA TYR A 36 -5.80 -18.05 -16.83
C TYR A 36 -5.72 -17.14 -15.61
N VAL A 37 -5.78 -15.83 -15.81
CA VAL A 37 -5.90 -14.85 -14.73
C VAL A 37 -7.37 -14.51 -14.52
N SER A 38 -7.97 -15.15 -13.52
CA SER A 38 -9.30 -14.80 -13.04
C SER A 38 -9.25 -13.45 -12.33
N ALA A 39 -9.91 -12.43 -12.90
CA ALA A 39 -10.05 -11.15 -12.23
C ALA A 39 -11.51 -10.92 -11.80
N PRO A 40 -11.73 -10.28 -10.64
CA PRO A 40 -13.07 -10.02 -10.13
C PRO A 40 -13.98 -9.31 -11.12
N ILE A 41 -13.43 -8.38 -11.91
CA ILE A 41 -14.20 -7.60 -12.88
C ILE A 41 -14.74 -8.46 -14.04
N ASP A 42 -14.17 -9.63 -14.33
CA ASP A 42 -14.65 -10.51 -15.42
C ASP A 42 -16.09 -10.98 -15.17
N SER A 43 -16.52 -11.01 -13.90
CA SER A 43 -17.90 -11.33 -13.51
C SER A 43 -18.94 -10.33 -14.06
N LEU A 44 -18.52 -9.13 -14.45
CA LEU A 44 -19.39 -8.08 -14.99
C LEU A 44 -19.71 -8.27 -16.48
N GLY A 45 -19.15 -9.29 -17.14
CA GLY A 45 -19.45 -9.67 -18.52
C GLY A 45 -18.40 -9.21 -19.55
N GLU A 46 -18.76 -9.27 -20.84
CA GLU A 46 -17.80 -9.13 -21.93
C GLU A 46 -17.13 -7.75 -22.01
N TRP A 47 -17.83 -6.68 -21.64
CA TRP A 47 -17.28 -5.32 -21.65
C TRP A 47 -16.08 -5.19 -20.69
N ALA A 48 -16.12 -5.87 -19.54
CA ALA A 48 -15.05 -5.84 -18.56
C ALA A 48 -13.80 -6.57 -19.08
N PHE A 49 -14.01 -7.70 -19.77
CA PHE A 49 -12.94 -8.39 -20.50
C PHE A 49 -12.32 -7.49 -21.57
N HIS A 50 -13.13 -6.77 -22.35
CA HIS A 50 -12.64 -5.83 -23.37
C HIS A 50 -11.86 -4.68 -22.74
N LEU A 51 -12.32 -4.14 -21.61
CA LEU A 51 -11.61 -3.12 -20.84
C LEU A 51 -10.23 -3.62 -20.39
N ARG A 52 -10.16 -4.80 -19.76
CA ARG A 52 -8.88 -5.39 -19.33
C ARG A 52 -7.93 -5.63 -20.49
N SER A 53 -8.45 -6.16 -21.59
CA SER A 53 -7.67 -6.44 -22.81
C SER A 53 -7.13 -5.15 -23.42
N HIS A 54 -7.96 -4.10 -23.47
CA HIS A 54 -7.56 -2.79 -23.97
C HIS A 54 -6.50 -2.14 -23.09
N LEU A 55 -6.69 -2.11 -21.77
CA LEU A 55 -5.69 -1.59 -20.82
C LEU A 55 -4.37 -2.37 -20.91
N THR A 56 -4.43 -3.69 -21.06
CA THR A 56 -3.23 -4.51 -21.27
C THR A 56 -2.53 -4.15 -22.58
N ALA A 57 -3.28 -3.91 -23.67
CA ALA A 57 -2.69 -3.44 -24.92
C ALA A 57 -2.01 -2.08 -24.77
N LEU A 58 -2.56 -1.17 -23.96
CA LEU A 58 -1.94 0.12 -23.63
C LEU A 58 -0.68 -0.02 -22.78
N ILE A 59 -0.65 -0.97 -21.84
CA ILE A 59 0.56 -1.29 -21.08
C ILE A 59 1.66 -1.77 -22.03
N LEU A 60 1.33 -2.67 -22.96
CA LEU A 60 2.26 -3.22 -23.94
C LEU A 60 2.73 -2.20 -24.98
N SER A 61 1.85 -1.28 -25.41
CA SER A 61 2.21 -0.20 -26.32
C SER A 61 3.16 0.82 -25.67
N GLY A 62 3.28 0.80 -24.33
CA GLY A 62 4.25 1.58 -23.57
C GLY A 62 5.70 1.07 -23.63
N ASN A 63 5.95 -0.14 -24.16
CA ASN A 63 7.29 -0.73 -24.22
C ASN A 63 8.34 0.16 -24.93
N PRO A 64 8.05 0.81 -26.08
CA PRO A 64 9.01 1.70 -26.74
C PRO A 64 9.45 2.87 -25.85
N ALA A 65 8.54 3.42 -25.04
CA ALA A 65 8.85 4.50 -24.10
C ALA A 65 9.79 4.03 -22.98
N ILE A 66 9.54 2.84 -22.43
CA ILE A 66 10.44 2.22 -21.44
C ILE A 66 11.83 2.02 -22.05
N THR A 67 11.91 1.41 -23.25
CA THR A 67 13.20 1.16 -23.90
C THR A 67 13.92 2.45 -24.29
N PHE A 68 13.19 3.50 -24.65
CA PHE A 68 13.76 4.82 -24.93
C PHE A 68 14.38 5.42 -23.66
N LEU A 69 13.66 5.43 -22.54
CA LEU A 69 14.19 5.90 -21.26
C LEU A 69 15.38 5.07 -20.79
N GLN A 70 15.38 3.75 -21.02
CA GLN A 70 16.47 2.85 -20.68
C GLN A 70 17.66 2.94 -21.66
N SER A 71 17.48 3.51 -22.85
CA SER A 71 18.59 3.70 -23.81
C SER A 71 19.64 4.70 -23.32
N VAL A 72 19.23 5.64 -22.46
CA VAL A 72 20.10 6.62 -21.79
C VAL A 72 20.52 6.16 -20.38
N GLN A 73 20.36 4.88 -20.08
CA GLN A 73 20.68 4.33 -18.78
C GLN A 73 22.17 4.54 -18.45
N SER A 74 22.42 5.10 -17.27
CA SER A 74 23.74 5.20 -16.66
C SER A 74 23.63 4.86 -15.17
N PRO A 75 24.75 4.55 -14.48
CA PRO A 75 24.73 4.33 -13.04
C PRO A 75 24.18 5.54 -12.26
N PHE A 76 24.44 6.76 -12.74
CA PHE A 76 23.92 7.99 -12.16
C PHE A 76 22.40 8.10 -12.34
N ALA A 77 21.90 7.96 -13.59
CA ALA A 77 20.47 8.03 -13.86
C ALA A 77 19.68 6.96 -13.10
N THR A 78 20.22 5.75 -12.99
CA THR A 78 19.61 4.65 -12.23
C THR A 78 19.54 4.98 -10.74
N LYS A 79 20.61 5.51 -10.14
CA LYS A 79 20.59 5.97 -8.74
C LYS A 79 19.59 7.08 -8.50
N THR A 80 19.49 8.04 -9.41
CA THR A 80 18.50 9.12 -9.34
C THR A 80 17.07 8.58 -9.42
N ALA A 81 16.81 7.63 -10.32
CA ALA A 81 15.51 6.97 -10.41
C ALA A 81 15.18 6.21 -9.11
N LEU A 82 16.13 5.46 -8.55
CA LEU A 82 15.94 4.77 -7.28
C LEU A 82 15.66 5.76 -6.13
N LEU A 83 16.35 6.90 -6.06
CA LEU A 83 16.11 7.93 -5.05
C LEU A 83 14.69 8.49 -5.15
N PHE A 84 14.23 8.84 -6.35
CA PHE A 84 12.84 9.27 -6.54
C PHE A 84 11.86 8.15 -6.22
N SER A 85 12.18 6.89 -6.55
CA SER A 85 11.34 5.76 -6.20
C SER A 85 11.15 5.61 -4.69
N VAL A 86 12.20 5.87 -3.90
CA VAL A 86 12.10 5.86 -2.43
C VAL A 86 11.02 6.82 -1.92
N LEU A 87 10.85 7.99 -2.54
CA LEU A 87 9.80 8.95 -2.17
C LEU A 87 8.37 8.45 -2.46
N GLY A 88 8.22 7.38 -3.24
CA GLY A 88 6.94 6.72 -3.50
C GLY A 88 6.70 5.46 -2.65
N LEU A 89 7.65 5.08 -1.78
CA LEU A 89 7.52 3.91 -0.91
C LEU A 89 6.63 4.20 0.31
N GLU A 90 5.92 3.17 0.76
CA GLU A 90 5.04 3.25 1.94
C GLU A 90 5.78 3.71 3.19
N VAL A 91 7.01 3.23 3.38
CA VAL A 91 7.87 3.60 4.52
C VAL A 91 8.17 5.10 4.54
N SER A 92 8.35 5.72 3.37
CA SER A 92 8.58 7.16 3.25
C SER A 92 7.34 7.95 3.64
N PHE A 93 6.15 7.51 3.21
CA PHE A 93 4.89 8.14 3.61
C PHE A 93 4.61 7.99 5.11
N PHE A 94 4.82 6.81 5.69
CA PHE A 94 4.68 6.60 7.14
C PHE A 94 5.65 7.45 7.94
N THR A 95 6.90 7.55 7.48
CA THR A 95 7.92 8.40 8.12
C THR A 95 7.53 9.87 8.05
N LEU A 96 7.04 10.34 6.90
CA LEU A 96 6.56 11.70 6.72
C LEU A 96 5.37 12.02 7.64
N ILE A 97 4.37 11.15 7.69
CA ILE A 97 3.19 11.30 8.56
C ILE A 97 3.63 11.38 10.03
N ALA A 98 4.47 10.44 10.49
CA ALA A 98 4.97 10.45 11.86
C ALA A 98 5.77 11.73 12.17
N SER A 99 6.59 12.19 11.21
CA SER A 99 7.36 13.43 11.36
C SER A 99 6.45 14.64 11.46
N LEU A 100 5.40 14.72 10.66
CA LEU A 100 4.43 15.82 10.72
C LEU A 100 3.68 15.81 12.06
N ILE A 101 3.16 14.65 12.47
CA ILE A 101 2.43 14.49 13.75
C ILE A 101 3.29 14.86 14.95
N TRP A 102 4.54 14.40 14.97
CA TRP A 102 5.39 14.60 16.14
C TRP A 102 6.08 15.95 16.15
N LEU A 103 6.43 16.51 14.99
CA LEU A 103 7.41 17.58 14.91
C LEU A 103 6.89 18.89 14.34
N PHE A 104 6.03 18.88 13.31
CA PHE A 104 5.80 20.07 12.48
C PHE A 104 4.35 20.56 12.43
N ASP A 105 3.41 19.68 12.10
CA ASP A 105 2.00 20.02 11.96
C ASP A 105 1.17 18.74 12.13
N ALA A 106 0.56 18.60 13.31
CA ALA A 106 -0.17 17.39 13.64
C ALA A 106 -1.48 17.25 12.87
N ARG A 107 -2.11 18.36 12.49
CA ARG A 107 -3.30 18.37 11.64
C ARG A 107 -2.98 17.83 10.25
N LEU A 108 -1.95 18.36 9.60
CA LEU A 108 -1.51 17.91 8.27
C LEU A 108 -1.12 16.42 8.30
N GLY A 109 -0.40 15.99 9.33
CA GLY A 109 -0.03 14.58 9.50
C GLY A 109 -1.23 13.64 9.58
N ARG A 110 -2.26 13.99 10.37
CA ARG A 110 -3.53 13.23 10.47
C ARG A 110 -4.32 13.23 9.16
N LEU A 111 -4.38 14.36 8.45
CA LEU A 111 -5.05 14.43 7.15
C LEU A 111 -4.33 13.56 6.11
N LEU A 112 -2.99 13.60 6.07
CA LEU A 112 -2.21 12.74 5.19
C LEU A 112 -2.34 11.25 5.51
N SER A 113 -2.58 10.85 6.77
CA SER A 113 -2.85 9.45 7.11
C SER A 113 -4.19 8.96 6.54
N VAL A 114 -5.22 9.80 6.57
CA VAL A 114 -6.50 9.50 5.90
C VAL A 114 -6.31 9.44 4.39
N LEU A 115 -5.62 10.41 3.80
CA LEU A 115 -5.34 10.45 2.36
C LEU A 115 -4.54 9.22 1.91
N LEU A 116 -3.57 8.76 2.72
CA LEU A 116 -2.85 7.51 2.50
C LEU A 116 -3.80 6.31 2.46
N SER A 117 -4.72 6.26 3.43
CA SER A 117 -5.72 5.19 3.55
C SER A 117 -6.56 5.09 2.28
N LEU A 118 -7.08 6.23 1.83
CA LEU A 118 -7.90 6.33 0.63
C LEU A 118 -7.10 6.00 -0.64
N GLY A 119 -5.84 6.46 -0.73
CA GLY A 119 -4.97 6.16 -1.85
C GLY A 119 -4.72 4.65 -2.01
N PHE A 120 -4.36 3.96 -0.92
CA PHE A 120 -4.21 2.51 -0.93
C PHE A 120 -5.53 1.79 -1.21
N PHE A 121 -6.66 2.28 -0.69
CA PHE A 121 -7.97 1.70 -0.98
C PHE A 121 -8.27 1.74 -2.47
N VAL A 122 -8.19 2.92 -3.07
CA VAL A 122 -8.58 3.10 -4.47
C VAL A 122 -7.61 2.38 -5.39
N ALA A 123 -6.29 2.56 -5.22
CA ALA A 123 -5.30 1.86 -6.05
C ALA A 123 -5.36 0.34 -5.86
N GLY A 124 -5.43 -0.13 -4.62
CA GLY A 124 -5.55 -1.54 -4.27
C GLY A 124 -6.78 -2.18 -4.89
N SER A 125 -7.95 -1.54 -4.77
CA SER A 125 -9.21 -2.00 -5.35
C SER A 125 -9.10 -2.17 -6.86
N PHE A 126 -8.58 -1.18 -7.59
CA PHE A 126 -8.41 -1.28 -9.04
C PHE A 126 -7.40 -2.34 -9.44
N LYS A 127 -6.27 -2.44 -8.72
CA LYS A 127 -5.25 -3.47 -8.95
C LYS A 127 -5.84 -4.87 -8.82
N VAL A 128 -6.59 -5.12 -7.75
CA VAL A 128 -7.19 -6.43 -7.49
C VAL A 128 -8.35 -6.69 -8.46
N ALA A 129 -9.19 -5.70 -8.75
CA ALA A 129 -10.32 -5.84 -9.67
C ALA A 129 -9.89 -6.22 -11.10
N LEU A 130 -8.83 -5.59 -11.61
CA LEU A 130 -8.43 -5.74 -13.02
C LEU A 130 -7.29 -6.75 -13.24
N CYS A 131 -6.49 -7.05 -12.22
CA CYS A 131 -5.37 -8.00 -12.29
C CYS A 131 -4.49 -7.80 -13.55
N LEU A 132 -4.08 -6.54 -13.81
CA LEU A 132 -3.35 -6.20 -15.04
C LEU A 132 -1.84 -6.44 -14.87
N PRO A 133 -1.21 -7.13 -15.84
CA PRO A 133 0.18 -7.54 -15.73
C PRO A 133 1.14 -6.36 -15.87
N ARG A 134 2.32 -6.51 -15.27
CA ARG A 134 3.46 -5.60 -15.43
C ARG A 134 4.04 -5.69 -16.86
N PRO A 135 4.75 -4.67 -17.35
CA PRO A 135 5.43 -4.75 -18.65
C PRO A 135 6.34 -6.00 -18.76
N PRO A 136 6.43 -6.62 -19.94
CA PRO A 136 7.26 -7.81 -20.14
C PRO A 136 8.76 -7.46 -20.04
N SER A 137 9.54 -8.39 -19.48
CA SER A 137 11.00 -8.27 -19.34
C SER A 137 11.64 -9.55 -19.87
N PRO A 138 12.19 -9.56 -21.11
CA PRO A 138 12.35 -8.45 -22.08
C PRO A 138 11.03 -7.97 -22.74
N PRO A 139 10.96 -6.76 -23.36
CA PRO A 139 12.08 -5.86 -23.67
C PRO A 139 12.43 -4.85 -22.57
N ALA A 140 11.57 -4.65 -21.55
CA ALA A 140 11.91 -3.80 -20.43
C ALA A 140 13.00 -4.48 -19.57
N LEU A 141 13.99 -3.71 -19.10
CA LEU A 141 14.90 -4.16 -18.05
C LEU A 141 14.25 -3.90 -16.69
N CYS A 142 14.08 -4.95 -15.88
CA CYS A 142 13.62 -4.85 -14.49
C CYS A 142 14.78 -4.38 -13.60
N LEU A 143 14.85 -3.08 -13.30
CA LEU A 143 15.95 -2.49 -12.50
C LEU A 143 15.60 -2.36 -11.01
N ASP A 144 14.40 -2.77 -10.62
CA ASP A 144 13.89 -2.73 -9.25
C ASP A 144 13.11 -4.02 -8.96
N GLU A 145 13.21 -4.52 -7.72
CA GLU A 145 12.59 -5.78 -7.26
C GLU A 145 11.10 -5.60 -6.91
N GLU A 146 10.58 -4.37 -6.98
CA GLU A 146 9.20 -4.03 -6.64
C GLU A 146 8.20 -4.37 -7.77
N ASN A 147 8.22 -5.64 -8.21
CA ASN A 147 7.38 -6.21 -9.27
C ASN A 147 6.37 -7.25 -8.74
N LYS A 148 6.17 -7.26 -7.43
CA LYS A 148 5.42 -8.27 -6.68
C LYS A 148 3.91 -8.11 -6.74
N ASP A 149 3.36 -7.03 -7.29
CA ASP A 149 1.91 -6.82 -7.43
C ASP A 149 1.48 -6.41 -8.84
N TRP A 150 0.16 -6.26 -9.05
CA TRP A 150 -0.41 -5.85 -10.33
C TRP A 150 0.01 -4.43 -10.72
N ALA A 151 0.07 -4.18 -12.03
CA ALA A 151 0.70 -2.98 -12.57
C ALA A 151 -0.18 -1.74 -12.48
N TRP A 152 -1.46 -1.88 -12.83
CA TRP A 152 -2.36 -0.75 -13.01
C TRP A 152 -3.37 -0.66 -11.87
N PRO A 153 -3.60 0.55 -11.29
CA PRO A 153 -2.84 1.78 -11.49
C PRO A 153 -1.54 1.79 -10.67
N SER A 154 -0.57 2.65 -11.02
CA SER A 154 0.65 2.82 -10.22
C SER A 154 0.36 3.52 -8.88
N ASN A 155 0.53 2.80 -7.77
CA ASN A 155 0.38 3.36 -6.42
C ASN A 155 1.40 4.48 -6.14
N HIS A 156 2.64 4.31 -6.62
CA HIS A 156 3.68 5.33 -6.53
C HIS A 156 3.28 6.63 -7.24
N ALA A 157 2.69 6.53 -8.44
CA ALA A 157 2.23 7.71 -9.18
C ALA A 157 1.02 8.37 -8.49
N LEU A 158 0.08 7.59 -7.96
CA LEU A 158 -1.07 8.09 -7.21
C LEU A 158 -0.64 8.84 -5.95
N LEU A 159 0.14 8.20 -5.07
CA LEU A 159 0.59 8.78 -3.81
C LEU A 159 1.61 9.90 -4.04
N GLY A 160 2.53 9.72 -4.99
CA GLY A 160 3.47 10.76 -5.45
C GLY A 160 2.80 11.96 -6.12
N THR A 161 1.52 11.85 -6.51
CA THR A 161 0.69 12.98 -6.92
C THR A 161 -0.05 13.57 -5.72
N THR A 162 -0.81 12.75 -4.99
CA THR A 162 -1.70 13.25 -3.93
C THR A 162 -0.96 13.92 -2.78
N PHE A 163 0.14 13.35 -2.29
CA PHE A 163 0.86 13.86 -1.13
C PHE A 163 1.49 15.24 -1.33
N PRO A 164 2.44 15.42 -2.29
CA PRO A 164 3.10 16.72 -2.43
C PRO A 164 2.11 17.81 -2.83
N TRP A 165 1.11 17.50 -3.65
CA TRP A 165 0.09 18.47 -4.04
C TRP A 165 -0.85 18.82 -2.88
N PHE A 166 -1.27 17.86 -2.04
CA PHE A 166 -2.06 18.17 -0.85
C PHE A 166 -1.28 19.02 0.16
N ILE A 167 0.00 18.71 0.38
CA ILE A 167 0.88 19.54 1.22
C ILE A 167 0.92 20.98 0.69
N TRP A 168 1.04 21.17 -0.63
CA TRP A 168 1.10 22.52 -1.18
C TRP A 168 -0.24 23.27 -1.08
N ILE A 169 -1.36 22.59 -1.33
CA ILE A 169 -2.71 23.16 -1.17
C ILE A 169 -2.96 23.54 0.28
N TYR A 170 -2.77 22.60 1.21
CA TYR A 170 -2.92 22.83 2.64
C TYR A 170 -2.04 23.98 3.10
N SER A 171 -0.76 23.98 2.71
CA SER A 171 0.15 25.00 3.17
C SER A 171 -0.19 26.39 2.63
N SER A 172 -0.71 26.46 1.41
CA SER A 172 -1.18 27.73 0.81
C SER A 172 -2.45 28.26 1.47
N SER A 173 -3.23 27.42 2.14
CA SER A 173 -4.45 27.79 2.87
C SER A 173 -4.23 28.08 4.35
N HIS A 174 -3.22 27.45 4.97
CA HIS A 174 -3.00 27.53 6.42
C HIS A 174 -1.76 28.34 6.84
N TYR A 175 -0.82 28.60 5.94
CA TYR A 175 0.36 29.41 6.23
C TYR A 175 0.39 30.68 5.38
N ASP A 176 0.87 31.77 5.97
CA ASP A 176 1.10 33.04 5.24
C ASP A 176 2.36 32.91 4.37
N MET A 177 2.17 32.35 3.18
CA MET A 177 3.25 32.09 2.25
C MET A 177 3.46 33.24 1.29
N SER A 178 4.68 33.81 1.30
CA SER A 178 5.09 34.72 0.24
C SER A 178 5.07 34.02 -1.12
N ILE A 179 4.87 34.81 -2.19
CA ILE A 179 4.86 34.29 -3.57
C ILE A 179 6.11 33.48 -3.89
N TRP A 180 7.28 33.92 -3.40
CA TRP A 180 8.54 33.21 -3.57
C TRP A 180 8.55 31.84 -2.89
N SER A 181 8.04 31.76 -1.66
CA SER A 181 7.95 30.49 -0.92
C SER A 181 6.97 29.54 -1.62
N SER A 182 5.85 30.05 -2.14
CA SER A 182 4.89 29.26 -2.91
C SER A 182 5.47 28.74 -4.22
N CYS A 183 6.22 29.56 -4.95
CA CYS A 183 6.93 29.13 -6.17
C CYS A 183 7.99 28.05 -5.89
N ILE A 184 8.77 28.19 -4.82
CA ILE A 184 9.76 27.17 -4.41
C ILE A 184 9.06 25.87 -4.06
N MET A 185 7.99 25.93 -3.25
CA MET A 185 7.22 24.75 -2.88
C MET A 185 6.59 24.09 -4.10
N LEU A 186 6.04 24.86 -5.05
CA LEU A 186 5.51 24.34 -6.31
C LEU A 186 6.59 23.63 -7.14
N ALA A 187 7.81 24.18 -7.22
CA ALA A 187 8.93 23.52 -7.90
C ALA A 187 9.29 22.18 -7.24
N LEU A 188 9.29 22.10 -5.91
CA LEU A 188 9.50 20.85 -5.16
C LEU A 188 8.38 19.84 -5.40
N VAL A 189 7.13 20.29 -5.43
CA VAL A 189 5.96 19.44 -5.74
C VAL A 189 6.06 18.83 -7.13
N LEU A 190 6.41 19.65 -8.13
CA LEU A 190 6.60 19.19 -9.50
C LEU A 190 7.78 18.23 -9.59
N ALA A 191 8.89 18.52 -8.91
CA ALA A 191 10.05 17.64 -8.87
C ALA A 191 9.72 16.28 -8.23
N TRP A 192 8.97 16.26 -7.12
CA TRP A 192 8.50 15.03 -6.49
C TRP A 192 7.58 14.26 -7.44
N ASN A 193 6.47 14.85 -7.89
CA ASN A 193 5.47 14.15 -8.68
C ASN A 193 6.08 13.61 -10.00
N CYS A 194 6.74 14.48 -10.76
CA CYS A 194 7.35 14.09 -12.03
C CYS A 194 8.51 13.10 -11.81
N GLY A 195 9.33 13.30 -10.78
CA GLY A 195 10.46 12.42 -10.46
C GLY A 195 10.01 11.01 -10.09
N VAL A 196 9.01 10.87 -9.21
CA VAL A 196 8.41 9.57 -8.86
C VAL A 196 7.81 8.93 -10.10
N SER A 197 6.97 9.65 -10.85
CA SER A 197 6.32 9.13 -12.06
C SER A 197 7.33 8.64 -13.11
N TRP A 198 8.38 9.43 -13.37
CA TRP A 198 9.47 9.07 -14.26
C TRP A 198 10.24 7.84 -13.77
N SER A 199 10.56 7.76 -12.48
CA SER A 199 11.33 6.65 -11.92
C SER A 199 10.69 5.30 -12.20
N ARG A 200 9.35 5.21 -12.13
CA ARG A 200 8.62 3.94 -12.31
C ARG A 200 8.67 3.41 -13.74
N VAL A 201 8.67 4.30 -14.73
CA VAL A 201 8.84 3.94 -16.14
C VAL A 201 10.30 3.61 -16.43
N PHE A 202 11.24 4.43 -15.92
CA PHE A 202 12.68 4.23 -16.11
C PHE A 202 13.16 2.88 -15.52
N LEU A 203 12.70 2.52 -14.33
CA LEU A 203 13.04 1.25 -13.66
C LEU A 203 12.39 0.02 -14.31
N GLY A 204 11.53 0.20 -15.32
CA GLY A 204 10.91 -0.89 -16.09
C GLY A 204 9.91 -1.72 -15.28
N VAL A 205 9.37 -1.15 -14.21
CA VAL A 205 8.34 -1.79 -13.37
C VAL A 205 6.94 -1.34 -13.74
N HIS A 206 6.76 -0.15 -14.32
CA HIS A 206 5.46 0.34 -14.81
C HIS A 206 5.57 0.85 -16.26
N SER A 207 4.49 0.74 -17.00
CA SER A 207 4.29 1.43 -18.28
C SER A 207 3.81 2.87 -18.07
N PRO A 208 3.91 3.74 -19.09
CA PRO A 208 3.27 5.06 -19.04
C PRO A 208 1.76 5.01 -18.78
N CYS A 209 1.07 3.97 -19.25
CA CYS A 209 -0.36 3.78 -18.98
C CYS A 209 -0.65 3.58 -17.48
N ASP A 210 0.20 2.81 -16.79
CA ASP A 210 0.08 2.59 -15.34
C ASP A 210 0.29 3.88 -14.55
N VAL A 211 1.29 4.67 -14.96
CA VAL A 211 1.64 5.95 -14.33
C VAL A 211 0.55 6.99 -14.56
N LEU A 212 0.05 7.12 -15.79
CA LEU A 212 -1.05 8.02 -16.12
C LEU A 212 -2.33 7.63 -15.38
N GLY A 213 -2.65 6.34 -15.29
CA GLY A 213 -3.78 5.85 -14.50
C GLY A 213 -3.67 6.24 -13.02
N GLY A 214 -2.50 6.02 -12.41
CA GLY A 214 -2.24 6.45 -11.03
C GLY A 214 -2.33 7.96 -10.83
N TRP A 215 -1.75 8.74 -11.74
CA TRP A 215 -1.80 10.20 -11.72
C TRP A 215 -3.24 10.72 -11.84
N THR A 216 -4.02 10.24 -12.81
CA THR A 216 -5.41 10.66 -13.02
C THR A 216 -6.28 10.34 -11.80
N ILE A 217 -6.17 9.12 -11.26
CA ILE A 217 -6.89 8.75 -10.04
C ILE A 217 -6.43 9.61 -8.85
N GLY A 218 -5.14 9.90 -8.75
CA GLY A 218 -4.59 10.79 -7.73
C GLY A 218 -5.15 12.20 -7.79
N VAL A 219 -5.22 12.80 -8.98
CA VAL A 219 -5.83 14.14 -9.17
C VAL A 219 -7.31 14.13 -8.77
N LEU A 220 -8.06 13.10 -9.17
CA LEU A 220 -9.46 12.97 -8.78
C LEU A 220 -9.62 12.81 -7.27
N LEU A 221 -8.82 11.94 -6.65
CA LEU A 221 -8.85 11.73 -5.21
C LEU A 221 -8.50 13.01 -4.46
N LEU A 222 -7.50 13.76 -4.93
CA LEU A 222 -7.09 15.04 -4.34
C LEU A 222 -8.19 16.10 -4.47
N PHE A 223 -8.87 16.17 -5.61
CA PHE A 223 -9.99 17.10 -5.81
C PHE A 223 -11.12 16.84 -4.82
N ILE A 224 -11.49 15.57 -4.65
CA ILE A 224 -12.53 15.19 -3.68
C ILE A 224 -12.03 15.46 -2.26
N PHE A 225 -10.82 14.98 -1.90
CA PHE A 225 -10.23 15.11 -0.57
C PHE A 225 -10.05 16.56 -0.13
N GLY A 226 -9.53 17.42 -1.02
CA GLY A 226 -9.36 18.84 -0.74
C GLY A 226 -10.68 19.51 -0.35
N GLY A 227 -11.79 19.16 -1.03
CA GLY A 227 -13.11 19.73 -0.76
C GLY A 227 -13.75 19.29 0.57
N PHE A 228 -13.30 18.20 1.19
CA PHE A 228 -13.85 17.71 2.47
C PHE A 228 -12.85 17.66 3.63
N SER A 229 -11.55 17.87 3.37
CA SER A 229 -10.48 17.68 4.35
C SER A 229 -10.68 18.50 5.63
N ASP A 230 -11.11 19.76 5.52
CA ASP A 230 -11.42 20.60 6.69
C ASP A 230 -12.61 20.06 7.48
N LYS A 231 -13.72 19.74 6.81
CA LYS A 231 -14.90 19.16 7.48
C LYS A 231 -14.60 17.84 8.16
N LEU A 232 -13.74 17.03 7.56
CA LEU A 232 -13.26 15.79 8.13
C LEU A 232 -12.45 16.06 9.40
N TYR A 233 -11.59 17.08 9.39
CA TYR A 233 -10.81 17.45 10.56
C TYR A 233 -11.68 18.06 11.67
N ASP A 234 -12.65 18.92 11.33
CA ASP A 234 -13.59 19.49 12.29
C ASP A 234 -14.42 18.37 12.98
N ALA A 235 -14.83 17.36 12.20
CA ALA A 235 -15.51 16.20 12.75
C ALA A 235 -14.60 15.34 13.66
N TYR A 236 -13.31 15.25 13.33
CA TYR A 236 -12.32 14.61 14.20
C TYR A 236 -12.17 15.37 15.52
N GLU A 237 -12.04 16.69 15.48
CA GLU A 237 -11.89 17.53 16.67
C GLU A 237 -13.14 17.51 17.56
N ALA A 238 -14.33 17.51 16.97
CA ALA A 238 -15.60 17.44 17.68
C ALA A 238 -15.94 16.03 18.21
N SER A 239 -15.23 14.99 17.77
CA SER A 239 -15.52 13.61 18.17
C SER A 239 -15.27 13.41 19.67
N SER A 240 -16.29 12.95 20.38
CA SER A 240 -16.25 12.69 21.81
C SER A 240 -17.03 11.42 22.18
N ARG A 241 -16.87 10.93 23.40
CA ARG A 241 -17.65 9.78 23.89
C ARG A 241 -19.16 10.04 23.91
N ASP A 242 -19.56 11.28 24.12
CA ASP A 242 -20.96 11.68 24.27
C ASP A 242 -21.68 11.81 22.91
N ASP A 243 -20.91 12.08 21.84
CA ASP A 243 -21.39 12.05 20.46
C ASP A 243 -20.54 11.12 19.58
N PRO A 244 -20.77 9.80 19.64
CA PRO A 244 -20.04 8.83 18.83
C PRO A 244 -20.60 8.73 17.40
N SER A 245 -21.54 9.59 17.00
CA SER A 245 -22.27 9.43 15.72
C SER A 245 -21.31 9.42 14.53
N PHE A 246 -20.40 10.39 14.45
CA PHE A 246 -19.41 10.46 13.39
C PHE A 246 -18.48 9.25 13.38
N PHE A 247 -18.04 8.80 14.56
CA PHE A 247 -17.24 7.60 14.72
C PHE A 247 -17.94 6.36 14.16
N VAL A 248 -19.22 6.18 14.51
CA VAL A 248 -20.04 5.09 13.99
C VAL A 248 -20.19 5.17 12.48
N TYR A 249 -20.45 6.37 11.91
CA TYR A 249 -20.53 6.55 10.47
C TYR A 249 -19.20 6.24 9.77
N PHE A 250 -18.09 6.75 10.29
CA PHE A 250 -16.75 6.51 9.74
C PHE A 250 -16.41 5.02 9.75
N TYR A 251 -16.60 4.34 10.88
CA TYR A 251 -16.33 2.90 10.99
C TYR A 251 -17.27 2.07 10.13
N THR A 252 -18.55 2.41 10.08
CA THR A 252 -19.52 1.73 9.20
C THR A 252 -19.13 1.90 7.74
N PHE A 253 -18.68 3.10 7.35
CA PHE A 253 -18.17 3.36 6.01
C PHE A 253 -16.91 2.55 5.71
N VAL A 254 -15.95 2.49 6.63
CA VAL A 254 -14.75 1.64 6.50
C VAL A 254 -15.12 0.17 6.33
N LEU A 255 -16.03 -0.35 7.14
CA LEU A 255 -16.51 -1.74 7.03
C LEU A 255 -17.24 -1.98 5.70
N LEU A 256 -18.03 -1.02 5.23
CA LEU A 256 -18.67 -1.08 3.91
C LEU A 256 -17.63 -1.11 2.78
N LEU A 257 -16.60 -0.26 2.85
CA LEU A 257 -15.51 -0.25 1.87
C LEU A 257 -14.77 -1.59 1.85
N LEU A 258 -14.48 -2.18 3.02
CA LEU A 258 -13.87 -3.51 3.13
C LEU A 258 -14.78 -4.62 2.59
N TRP A 259 -16.09 -4.49 2.76
CA TRP A 259 -17.07 -5.45 2.24
C TRP A 259 -17.20 -5.38 0.72
N ILE A 260 -17.16 -4.18 0.13
CA ILE A 260 -17.21 -3.97 -1.34
C ILE A 260 -15.87 -4.29 -2.00
N HIS A 261 -14.76 -4.30 -1.24
CA HIS A 261 -13.43 -4.50 -1.80
C HIS A 261 -13.35 -5.81 -2.61
N PRO A 262 -12.90 -5.76 -3.88
CA PRO A 262 -12.86 -6.93 -4.75
C PRO A 262 -11.82 -7.93 -4.26
N ARG A 263 -12.14 -9.23 -4.29
CA ARG A 263 -11.22 -10.32 -3.92
C ARG A 263 -10.83 -11.13 -5.15
N ALA A 264 -9.54 -11.28 -5.41
CA ALA A 264 -9.02 -12.02 -6.56
C ALA A 264 -8.31 -13.32 -6.16
N TRP A 265 -8.46 -14.37 -6.99
CA TRP A 265 -7.82 -15.69 -6.81
C TRP A 265 -6.91 -16.07 -8.01
N PRO A 266 -5.76 -16.76 -7.82
CA PRO A 266 -5.09 -17.03 -6.54
C PRO A 266 -4.83 -15.75 -5.77
N GLU A 267 -4.76 -15.86 -4.45
CA GLU A 267 -4.25 -14.79 -3.58
C GLU A 267 -2.82 -14.48 -4.03
N THR A 268 -2.74 -13.62 -5.03
CA THR A 268 -1.51 -13.07 -5.53
C THR A 268 -0.94 -12.20 -4.42
N GLN A 269 0.38 -11.98 -4.34
CA GLN A 269 1.02 -11.04 -3.37
C GLN A 269 0.34 -9.65 -3.28
N SER A 270 -0.52 -9.30 -4.24
CA SER A 270 -1.37 -8.11 -4.25
C SER A 270 -2.42 -8.12 -3.13
N TYR A 271 -2.94 -9.30 -2.79
CA TYR A 271 -3.86 -9.53 -1.68
C TYR A 271 -3.14 -9.35 -0.32
N SER A 272 -1.91 -9.84 -0.19
CA SER A 272 -1.23 -9.98 1.11
C SER A 272 -0.11 -8.98 1.43
N GLU A 273 0.42 -8.18 0.48
CA GLU A 273 1.49 -7.21 0.79
C GLU A 273 1.29 -5.76 0.32
N VAL A 274 0.48 -5.45 -0.71
CA VAL A 274 0.45 -4.06 -1.26
C VAL A 274 -0.95 -3.48 -1.44
N GLY A 275 -1.98 -4.31 -1.67
CA GLY A 275 -3.36 -3.86 -1.91
C GLY A 275 -4.22 -3.93 -0.66
N GLU A 276 -4.66 -5.14 -0.28
CA GLU A 276 -5.60 -5.32 0.84
C GLU A 276 -4.95 -5.22 2.21
N VAL A 277 -3.77 -5.81 2.42
CA VAL A 277 -3.09 -5.69 3.71
C VAL A 277 -2.76 -4.25 4.04
N THR A 278 -2.09 -3.51 3.14
CA THR A 278 -1.77 -2.11 3.39
C THR A 278 -3.05 -1.28 3.55
N LEU A 279 -4.08 -1.55 2.75
CA LEU A 279 -5.39 -0.96 2.93
C LEU A 279 -5.98 -1.20 4.33
N VAL A 280 -6.13 -2.47 4.72
CA VAL A 280 -6.71 -2.91 5.98
C VAL A 280 -5.88 -2.35 7.14
N CYS A 281 -4.56 -2.34 7.03
CA CYS A 281 -3.63 -1.77 8.00
C CYS A 281 -3.76 -0.24 8.12
N VAL A 282 -3.88 0.47 7.01
CA VAL A 282 -3.91 1.94 7.00
C VAL A 282 -5.31 2.46 7.35
N LEU A 283 -6.40 1.82 6.90
CA LEU A 283 -7.76 2.12 7.35
C LEU A 283 -7.96 1.80 8.83
N SER A 284 -7.42 0.68 9.31
CA SER A 284 -7.52 0.32 10.72
C SER A 284 -6.63 1.17 11.61
N GLY A 285 -5.44 1.53 11.12
CA GLY A 285 -4.57 2.54 11.73
C GLY A 285 -5.31 3.86 11.88
N THR A 286 -5.85 4.40 10.79
CA THR A 286 -6.67 5.62 10.81
C THR A 286 -7.87 5.46 11.73
N GLY A 287 -8.63 4.37 11.65
CA GLY A 287 -9.72 4.10 12.59
C GLY A 287 -9.28 4.15 14.05
N ALA A 288 -8.11 3.61 14.37
CA ALA A 288 -7.56 3.63 15.72
C ALA A 288 -7.15 5.05 16.17
N ILE A 289 -6.68 5.92 15.26
CA ILE A 289 -6.49 7.36 15.53
C ILE A 289 -7.82 7.99 15.96
N TRP A 290 -8.88 7.75 15.20
CA TRP A 290 -10.22 8.26 15.48
C TRP A 290 -10.82 7.67 16.76
N SER A 291 -10.57 6.39 17.03
CA SER A 291 -10.94 5.74 18.31
C SER A 291 -10.25 6.42 19.48
N GLY A 292 -8.94 6.66 19.37
CA GLY A 292 -8.16 7.34 20.39
C GLY A 292 -8.71 8.73 20.70
N ARG A 293 -9.13 9.47 19.66
CA ARG A 293 -9.81 10.75 19.78
C ARG A 293 -11.15 10.65 20.49
N VAL A 294 -12.07 9.76 20.05
CA VAL A 294 -13.39 9.57 20.69
C VAL A 294 -13.25 9.23 22.17
N PHE A 295 -12.30 8.37 22.51
CA PHE A 295 -12.05 7.97 23.89
C PHE A 295 -11.08 8.90 24.63
N HIS A 296 -10.68 10.04 24.05
CA HIS A 296 -9.77 11.02 24.67
C HIS A 296 -8.52 10.37 25.29
N VAL A 297 -7.95 9.34 24.66
CA VAL A 297 -6.86 8.56 25.27
C VAL A 297 -5.57 9.39 25.37
N GLY A 298 -5.33 10.29 24.40
CA GLY A 298 -4.23 11.25 24.42
C GLY A 298 -4.54 12.59 25.09
N GLY A 299 -5.75 12.78 25.63
CA GLY A 299 -6.20 14.02 26.30
C GLY A 299 -7.49 14.61 25.72
N GLU A 300 -8.02 15.64 26.39
CA GLU A 300 -9.29 16.31 26.00
C GLU A 300 -9.20 17.07 24.69
N MET A 301 -8.00 17.48 24.28
CA MET A 301 -7.75 18.13 22.98
C MET A 301 -6.94 17.22 22.07
N PRO A 302 -7.01 17.40 20.73
CA PRO A 302 -6.11 16.74 19.81
C PRO A 302 -4.64 17.01 20.14
N SER A 303 -3.78 16.01 19.98
CA SER A 303 -2.35 16.21 20.17
C SER A 303 -1.78 17.21 19.17
N ILE A 304 -0.87 18.06 19.65
CA ILE A 304 -0.11 19.02 18.85
C ILE A 304 1.34 18.55 18.68
N SER A 305 1.97 19.01 17.60
CA SER A 305 3.38 18.72 17.31
C SER A 305 4.32 19.64 18.10
N LEU A 306 5.61 19.31 18.11
CA LEU A 306 6.62 20.10 18.82
C LEU A 306 6.70 21.56 18.33
N ALA A 307 6.62 21.80 17.02
CA ALA A 307 6.66 23.16 16.46
C ALA A 307 5.42 23.98 16.84
N GLU A 308 4.26 23.34 16.98
CA GLU A 308 3.01 23.99 17.42
C GLU A 308 3.06 24.34 18.92
N GLU A 309 3.60 23.43 19.74
CA GLU A 309 3.72 23.61 21.19
C GLU A 309 4.82 24.61 21.57
N SER A 310 5.97 24.50 20.91
CA SER A 310 7.18 25.26 21.21
C SER A 310 7.88 25.70 19.92
N PRO A 311 7.48 26.83 19.31
CA PRO A 311 8.04 27.30 18.05
C PRO A 311 9.57 27.53 18.06
N ASN A 312 10.13 27.82 19.24
CA ASN A 312 11.56 28.04 19.45
C ASN A 312 12.29 26.83 20.06
N ALA A 313 11.69 25.64 19.99
CA ALA A 313 12.31 24.43 20.51
C ALA A 313 13.69 24.20 19.86
N PRO A 314 14.73 23.87 20.64
CA PRO A 314 16.04 23.59 20.08
C PRO A 314 16.02 22.34 19.20
N VAL A 315 16.81 22.37 18.13
CA VAL A 315 16.85 21.32 17.08
C VAL A 315 17.10 19.91 17.65
N TYR A 316 17.83 19.77 18.75
CA TYR A 316 18.08 18.45 19.35
C TYR A 316 16.80 17.78 19.87
N LEU A 317 15.77 18.54 20.28
CA LEU A 317 14.49 17.98 20.72
C LEU A 317 13.73 17.35 19.54
N TYR A 318 13.80 17.96 18.36
CA TYR A 318 13.21 17.38 17.15
C TYR A 318 13.81 15.98 16.86
N PHE A 319 15.15 15.88 16.92
CA PHE A 319 15.85 14.60 16.74
C PHE A 319 15.52 13.60 17.85
N MET A 320 15.49 14.05 19.10
CA MET A 320 15.18 13.20 20.26
C MET A 320 13.75 12.65 20.18
N ARG A 321 12.75 13.51 19.95
CA ARG A 321 11.34 13.15 19.84
C ARG A 321 11.09 12.19 18.68
N PHE A 322 11.70 12.46 17.52
CA PHE A 322 11.64 11.56 16.38
C PHE A 322 12.25 10.18 16.67
N PHE A 323 13.48 10.14 17.21
CA PHE A 323 14.15 8.88 17.49
C PHE A 323 13.42 8.06 18.55
N LEU A 324 12.97 8.70 19.63
CA LEU A 324 12.19 8.05 20.67
C LEU A 324 10.87 7.50 20.12
N GLY A 325 10.14 8.29 19.32
CA GLY A 325 8.91 7.86 18.67
C GLY A 325 9.13 6.64 17.78
N VAL A 326 10.18 6.64 16.95
CA VAL A 326 10.54 5.49 16.11
C VAL A 326 10.84 4.25 16.96
N MET A 327 11.63 4.40 18.04
CA MET A 327 11.95 3.28 18.95
C MET A 327 10.69 2.70 19.60
N MET A 328 9.75 3.56 20.03
CA MET A 328 8.48 3.14 20.63
C MET A 328 7.61 2.39 19.63
N VAL A 329 7.45 2.92 18.40
CA VAL A 329 6.65 2.30 17.34
C VAL A 329 7.24 0.94 16.93
N LEU A 330 8.56 0.85 16.76
CA LEU A 330 9.22 -0.41 16.41
C LEU A 330 9.09 -1.44 17.53
N SER A 331 9.27 -1.03 18.79
CA SER A 331 9.10 -1.91 19.96
C SER A 331 7.67 -2.42 20.07
N CYS A 332 6.68 -1.52 19.93
CA CYS A 332 5.26 -1.85 19.91
C CYS A 332 4.94 -2.87 18.80
N ARG A 333 5.42 -2.62 17.57
CA ARG A 333 5.23 -3.52 16.43
C ARG A 333 5.81 -4.92 16.70
N MET A 334 7.00 -5.01 17.31
CA MET A 334 7.63 -6.30 17.63
C MET A 334 6.81 -7.07 18.67
N VAL A 335 6.41 -6.41 19.76
CA VAL A 335 5.61 -7.02 20.85
C VAL A 335 4.25 -7.47 20.33
N LEU A 336 3.54 -6.61 19.60
CA LEU A 336 2.22 -6.93 19.05
C LEU A 336 2.28 -8.08 18.06
N LYS A 337 3.29 -8.13 17.19
CA LYS A 337 3.43 -9.25 16.24
C LYS A 337 3.67 -10.57 16.97
N PHE A 338 4.43 -10.55 18.07
CA PHE A 338 4.68 -11.73 18.90
C PHE A 338 3.41 -12.24 19.60
N ILE A 339 2.49 -11.34 19.99
CA ILE A 339 1.23 -11.69 20.66
C ILE A 339 0.12 -12.05 19.66
N ALA A 340 -0.06 -11.24 18.62
CA ALA A 340 -1.18 -11.36 17.69
C ALA A 340 -1.13 -12.64 16.85
N LYS A 341 0.07 -13.06 16.41
CA LYS A 341 0.22 -14.28 15.59
C LYS A 341 -0.27 -15.55 16.29
N PRO A 342 0.22 -15.93 17.49
CA PRO A 342 -0.29 -17.12 18.19
C PRO A 342 -1.76 -16.97 18.58
N MET A 343 -2.23 -15.76 18.91
CA MET A 343 -3.64 -15.52 19.23
C MET A 343 -4.57 -15.83 18.04
N VAL A 344 -4.26 -15.30 16.85
CA VAL A 344 -5.03 -15.57 15.63
C VAL A 344 -4.98 -17.07 15.26
N GLN A 345 -3.81 -17.69 15.33
CA GLN A 345 -3.67 -19.12 15.05
C GLN A 345 -4.46 -19.99 16.03
N GLY A 346 -4.46 -19.62 17.31
CA GLY A 346 -5.27 -20.29 18.35
C GLY A 346 -6.76 -20.16 18.10
N LEU A 347 -7.24 -18.97 17.70
CA LEU A 347 -8.64 -18.73 17.32
C LEU A 347 -9.04 -19.58 16.10
N TYR A 348 -8.23 -19.57 15.04
CA TYR A 348 -8.53 -20.36 13.84
C TYR A 348 -8.52 -21.86 14.13
N GLY A 349 -7.61 -22.34 14.98
CA GLY A 349 -7.59 -23.71 15.47
C GLY A 349 -8.85 -24.07 16.27
N ALA A 350 -9.35 -23.17 17.11
CA ALA A 350 -10.56 -23.38 17.90
C ALA A 350 -11.84 -23.47 17.05
N PHE A 351 -11.86 -22.78 15.90
CA PHE A 351 -12.97 -22.84 14.93
C PHE A 351 -12.75 -23.88 13.81
N GLU A 352 -11.70 -24.70 13.91
CA GLU A 352 -11.33 -25.70 12.89
C GLU A 352 -11.19 -25.11 11.47
N LEU A 353 -10.82 -23.83 11.37
CA LEU A 353 -10.64 -23.14 10.11
C LEU A 353 -9.30 -23.57 9.49
N LYS A 354 -9.32 -24.01 8.22
CA LYS A 354 -8.09 -24.25 7.47
C LYS A 354 -7.39 -22.93 7.21
N TYR A 355 -6.11 -22.84 7.56
CA TYR A 355 -5.35 -21.62 7.43
C TYR A 355 -3.92 -21.84 6.95
N TYR A 356 -3.32 -20.78 6.42
CA TYR A 356 -1.92 -20.76 6.00
C TYR A 356 -1.29 -19.40 6.29
N SER A 357 0.04 -19.33 6.39
CA SER A 357 0.77 -18.05 6.43
C SER A 357 1.35 -17.77 5.06
N TYR A 358 0.88 -16.68 4.47
CA TYR A 358 1.36 -16.22 3.17
C TYR A 358 2.84 -15.86 3.20
N SER A 359 3.29 -15.12 4.21
CA SER A 359 4.69 -14.69 4.36
C SER A 359 5.63 -15.88 4.50
N GLU A 360 5.23 -16.93 5.21
CA GLU A 360 6.00 -18.17 5.30
C GLU A 360 6.04 -18.91 3.97
N MET A 361 4.90 -19.01 3.28
CA MET A 361 4.83 -19.64 1.97
C MET A 361 5.72 -18.94 0.93
N CYS A 362 5.71 -17.61 0.89
CA CYS A 362 6.61 -16.85 0.02
C CYS A 362 8.09 -17.13 0.31
N ARG A 363 8.46 -17.21 1.59
CA ARG A 363 9.82 -17.56 2.03
C ARG A 363 10.20 -18.98 1.60
N ASP A 364 9.27 -19.92 1.64
CA ASP A 364 9.51 -21.31 1.27
C ASP A 364 9.67 -21.48 -0.26
N LEU A 365 8.90 -20.71 -1.06
CA LEU A 365 8.93 -20.75 -2.52
C LEU A 365 10.14 -20.03 -3.13
N GLY A 366 10.59 -18.90 -2.56
CA GLY A 366 11.68 -18.11 -3.13
C GLY A 366 11.44 -17.72 -4.59
N ASP A 367 12.37 -18.09 -5.48
CA ASP A 367 12.31 -17.78 -6.92
C ASP A 367 11.23 -18.55 -7.69
N LEU A 368 10.56 -19.52 -7.08
CA LEU A 368 9.46 -20.29 -7.69
C LEU A 368 8.12 -19.52 -7.69
N GLN A 369 8.10 -18.28 -7.20
CA GLN A 369 6.90 -17.46 -7.20
C GLN A 369 6.47 -17.08 -8.63
N PRO A 370 5.16 -17.09 -8.94
CA PRO A 370 4.67 -16.75 -10.27
C PRO A 370 4.95 -15.28 -10.61
N THR A 371 5.50 -15.06 -11.80
CA THR A 371 5.73 -13.71 -12.33
C THR A 371 4.40 -13.01 -12.65
N LYS A 372 4.26 -11.77 -12.18
CA LYS A 372 3.14 -10.88 -12.52
C LYS A 372 3.42 -10.01 -13.74
N ARG A 373 4.55 -10.25 -14.42
CA ARG A 373 4.85 -9.63 -15.71
C ARG A 373 4.07 -10.31 -16.81
N TYR A 374 3.75 -9.53 -17.84
CA TYR A 374 3.09 -10.04 -19.01
C TYR A 374 3.92 -11.15 -19.65
N THR A 375 3.25 -12.24 -19.99
CA THR A 375 3.82 -13.31 -20.80
C THR A 375 2.82 -13.68 -21.88
N ASN A 376 3.29 -14.15 -23.04
CA ASN A 376 2.42 -14.66 -24.10
C ASN A 376 1.61 -15.91 -23.70
N ARG A 377 1.84 -16.44 -22.49
CA ARG A 377 1.12 -17.58 -21.90
C ARG A 377 -0.11 -17.15 -21.09
N MET A 378 -0.16 -15.91 -20.62
CA MET A 378 -1.26 -15.35 -19.83
C MET A 378 -2.54 -15.24 -20.66
N ARG A 379 -3.69 -15.62 -20.10
CA ARG A 379 -5.01 -15.49 -20.72
C ARG A 379 -5.98 -14.79 -19.77
N PHE A 380 -6.92 -14.03 -20.34
CA PHE A 380 -8.03 -13.37 -19.61
C PHE A 380 -9.40 -14.02 -19.84
N LYS A 381 -9.47 -15.13 -20.57
CA LYS A 381 -10.63 -16.01 -20.54
C LYS A 381 -10.20 -17.40 -20.06
N PRO A 382 -11.03 -18.08 -19.27
CA PRO A 382 -10.76 -19.44 -18.85
C PRO A 382 -10.68 -20.34 -20.09
N ILE A 383 -9.73 -21.28 -20.06
CA ILE A 383 -9.63 -22.31 -21.08
C ILE A 383 -10.73 -23.34 -20.78
N LEU A 384 -11.48 -23.74 -21.79
CA LEU A 384 -12.56 -24.73 -21.65
C LEU A 384 -12.02 -26.00 -20.96
N GLY A 385 -12.60 -26.37 -19.81
CA GLY A 385 -12.18 -27.55 -19.04
C GLY A 385 -11.07 -27.30 -17.99
N ALA A 386 -10.58 -26.08 -17.83
CA ALA A 386 -9.72 -25.72 -16.70
C ALA A 386 -10.52 -25.77 -15.38
N LYS A 387 -9.91 -26.32 -14.31
CA LYS A 387 -10.53 -26.35 -12.98
C LYS A 387 -10.60 -24.93 -12.40
N GLU A 388 -11.80 -24.42 -12.14
CA GLU A 388 -11.99 -23.25 -11.29
C GLU A 388 -11.95 -23.69 -9.82
N VAL A 389 -11.19 -22.97 -9.00
CA VAL A 389 -11.12 -23.21 -7.55
C VAL A 389 -12.30 -22.49 -6.91
N THR A 390 -13.18 -23.23 -6.26
CA THR A 390 -14.29 -22.64 -5.51
C THR A 390 -13.76 -21.92 -4.27
N ALA A 391 -14.38 -20.80 -3.90
CA ALA A 391 -13.91 -19.97 -2.79
C ALA A 391 -13.77 -20.76 -1.47
N ASP A 392 -14.64 -21.76 -1.25
CA ASP A 392 -14.67 -22.58 -0.04
C ASP A 392 -13.47 -23.54 0.10
N ALA A 393 -12.73 -23.80 -0.99
CA ALA A 393 -11.55 -24.65 -0.98
C ALA A 393 -10.27 -23.90 -0.53
N ILE A 394 -10.36 -22.57 -0.40
CA ILE A 394 -9.23 -21.69 -0.12
C ILE A 394 -9.03 -21.59 1.41
N PRO A 395 -7.84 -21.93 1.95
CA PRO A 395 -7.54 -21.70 3.37
C PRO A 395 -7.38 -20.20 3.67
N TYR A 396 -7.72 -19.77 4.88
CA TYR A 396 -7.58 -18.37 5.31
C TYR A 396 -6.12 -17.97 5.53
N ASP A 397 -5.73 -16.77 5.08
CA ASP A 397 -4.43 -16.18 5.40
C ASP A 397 -4.42 -15.66 6.85
N VAL A 398 -3.54 -16.21 7.69
CA VAL A 398 -3.37 -15.73 9.08
C VAL A 398 -2.60 -14.42 9.16
N ASP A 399 -1.81 -14.06 8.15
CA ASP A 399 -0.98 -12.85 8.19
C ASP A 399 -1.84 -11.59 8.08
N LEU A 400 -2.99 -11.65 7.39
CA LEU A 400 -3.93 -10.53 7.24
C LEU A 400 -4.50 -10.01 8.57
N PRO A 401 -5.20 -10.81 9.39
CA PRO A 401 -5.72 -10.35 10.69
C PRO A 401 -4.61 -9.97 11.68
N VAL A 402 -3.45 -10.63 11.63
CA VAL A 402 -2.28 -10.26 12.44
C VAL A 402 -1.80 -8.86 12.07
N LYS A 403 -1.66 -8.57 10.78
CA LYS A 403 -1.28 -7.25 10.30
C LYS A 403 -2.34 -6.20 10.65
N PHE A 404 -3.63 -6.48 10.48
CA PHE A 404 -4.71 -5.58 10.94
C PHE A 404 -4.52 -5.15 12.39
N ILE A 405 -4.34 -6.09 13.32
CA ILE A 405 -4.14 -5.79 14.75
C ILE A 405 -2.89 -4.93 14.96
N VAL A 406 -1.76 -5.35 14.38
CA VAL A 406 -0.47 -4.67 14.56
C VAL A 406 -0.53 -3.23 14.04
N TYR A 407 -1.02 -3.02 12.82
CA TYR A 407 -1.03 -1.71 12.18
C TYR A 407 -2.12 -0.78 12.72
N SER A 408 -3.26 -1.31 13.19
CA SER A 408 -4.23 -0.53 13.98
C SER A 408 -3.56 0.14 15.17
N MET A 409 -2.85 -0.66 15.96
CA MET A 409 -2.19 -0.18 17.17
C MET A 409 -0.99 0.72 16.83
N VAL A 410 -0.22 0.42 15.78
CA VAL A 410 0.85 1.32 15.32
C VAL A 410 0.30 2.69 14.94
N GLY A 411 -0.82 2.75 14.21
CA GLY A 411 -1.49 4.01 13.88
C GLY A 411 -1.87 4.81 15.13
N PHE A 412 -2.51 4.15 16.10
CA PHE A 412 -2.83 4.74 17.40
C PHE A 412 -1.58 5.21 18.18
N PHE A 413 -0.50 4.45 18.15
CA PHE A 413 0.76 4.84 18.81
C PHE A 413 1.34 6.11 18.19
N VAL A 414 1.35 6.19 16.87
CA VAL A 414 1.87 7.37 16.16
C VAL A 414 1.04 8.61 16.50
N SER A 415 -0.29 8.52 16.52
CA SER A 415 -1.15 9.70 16.69
C SER A 415 -1.42 10.11 18.12
N GLU A 416 -1.52 9.17 19.07
CA GLU A 416 -2.00 9.45 20.43
C GLU A 416 -0.97 9.03 21.49
N ALA A 417 -0.52 7.77 21.48
CA ALA A 417 0.31 7.25 22.58
C ALA A 417 1.70 7.89 22.65
N CYS A 418 2.37 8.07 21.50
CA CYS A 418 3.66 8.74 21.44
C CYS A 418 3.54 10.20 21.89
N PRO A 419 2.62 11.03 21.34
CA PRO A 419 2.40 12.39 21.84
C PRO A 419 2.10 12.48 23.33
N MET A 420 1.28 11.58 23.88
CA MET A 420 1.02 11.53 25.32
C MET A 420 2.30 11.31 26.14
N ILE A 421 3.17 10.40 25.69
CA ILE A 421 4.46 10.13 26.34
C ILE A 421 5.43 11.30 26.18
N PHE A 422 5.44 11.96 25.02
CA PHE A 422 6.24 13.17 24.80
C PHE A 422 5.84 14.29 25.77
N ALA A 423 4.54 14.51 25.97
CA ALA A 423 4.02 15.47 26.94
C ALA A 423 4.43 15.11 28.38
N GLN A 424 4.40 13.84 28.77
CA GLN A 424 4.86 13.39 30.10
C GLN A 424 6.37 13.59 30.31
N LEU A 425 7.15 13.47 29.24
CA LEU A 425 8.60 13.65 29.26
C LEU A 425 9.03 15.10 29.03
N ASN A 426 8.10 16.01 28.72
CA ASN A 426 8.34 17.40 28.33
C ASN A 426 9.32 17.53 27.14
N ILE A 427 9.11 16.76 26.06
CA ILE A 427 9.99 16.74 24.87
C ILE A 427 9.28 16.92 23.54
#